data_AF-A0A212FF55-F1
#
_entry.id   AF-A0A212FF55-F1
#
_cell.length_a   1.000
_cell.length_b   1.000
_cell.length_c   1.000
_cell.angle_alpha   90.00
_cell.angle_beta   90.00
_cell.angle_gamma   90.00
#
_symmetry.space_group_name_H-M   'P 1'
#
loop_
_entity.id
_entity.type
_entity.pdbx_description
1 polymer ?
#
loop_
_entity_poly.entity_id
_entity_poly.type
_entity_poly.pdbx_seq_one_letter_code
_entity_poly.pdbx_strand_id
1 'polypeptide(L)'
;MVGKSPTAFASLLLTINQKVNNLLKRLSRLVFVWLKATDVWLAGGNRECIINGQRVWEGRDVRIPEEPCLSCRCMRGALSCTKKACPVLPCVISQQYTPIGECCPRCSHPTADKILPISGFAQKPCIIGKEYHLNSIPFRVDPCTDCMCMNGTAVCSRHTCPVLTCGARALPPAPGKCCPECPQIEEAKEACVIGGKKYQDGETWQLDACKSCECHGGEPRCAMERCPVLSCSPDQILRQLPGQCCSKCVDIDGICTVFGDPHYKTFDGKFYSFQGSCKYQLVSDCKNHTFSIRISNDSRNTSHSSWTRTATLRIGSTKINMGKKMRIKVNGKRISLPHIVKGIAEIDRSNGSVLLKSDIGVQMLWDGDGFLEVTVSSSYKGKLCGLCGNFNSVARDDMRTRDGRLLNDTWKFGSSWRVGGHRACTRRQERPYGISRCRQSKLTKVRRLCRAFDRHDAFSACSAKVNPHNYKEACLLDACSCTGVRCHCAAYRAYARECSRVGAEPQNWLRAAWCEGPPPPWLNRSRKGFGRSTKPKDQNFLDVGLLPKRNNSRSRPPPPILH
;
A
#
# COMPACT_ATOMS: atom_id res chain seq x y z
N MET A 1 -55.43 -55.34 33.17
CA MET A 1 -55.15 -55.02 31.76
C MET A 1 -53.90 -54.15 31.68
N VAL A 2 -52.95 -54.62 30.86
CA VAL A 2 -51.71 -54.00 30.35
C VAL A 2 -50.63 -53.62 31.37
N GLY A 3 -49.83 -54.63 31.74
CA GLY A 3 -48.47 -54.44 32.26
C GLY A 3 -47.55 -53.88 31.17
N LYS A 4 -46.76 -52.86 31.52
CA LYS A 4 -45.65 -52.40 30.69
C LYS A 4 -44.48 -53.37 30.86
N SER A 5 -44.07 -53.96 29.74
CA SER A 5 -43.03 -54.99 29.66
C SER A 5 -41.69 -54.53 30.28
N PRO A 6 -41.02 -55.37 31.11
CA PRO A 6 -39.69 -55.09 31.67
C PRO A 6 -38.62 -54.86 30.60
N THR A 7 -38.86 -55.29 29.34
CA THR A 7 -37.93 -55.10 28.22
C THR A 7 -37.76 -53.65 27.78
N ALA A 8 -38.77 -52.79 27.98
CA ALA A 8 -38.69 -51.38 27.59
C ALA A 8 -37.76 -50.56 28.52
N PHE A 9 -37.73 -50.90 29.81
CA PHE A 9 -36.87 -50.22 30.79
C PHE A 9 -35.40 -50.61 30.61
N ALA A 10 -35.13 -51.88 30.32
CA ALA A 10 -33.79 -52.37 30.03
C ALA A 10 -33.22 -51.73 28.75
N SER A 11 -34.03 -51.57 27.70
CA SER A 11 -33.62 -50.93 26.45
C SER A 11 -33.27 -49.44 26.64
N LEU A 12 -34.04 -48.73 27.48
CA LEU A 12 -33.77 -47.33 27.80
C LEU A 12 -32.46 -47.17 28.60
N LEU A 13 -32.23 -48.03 29.59
CA LEU A 13 -30.99 -48.05 30.39
C LEU A 13 -29.77 -48.36 29.53
N LEU A 14 -29.85 -49.34 28.62
CA LEU A 14 -28.79 -49.65 27.65
C LEU A 14 -28.48 -48.45 26.75
N THR A 15 -29.50 -47.76 26.26
CA THR A 15 -29.34 -46.58 25.39
C THR A 15 -28.70 -45.40 26.13
N ILE A 16 -29.06 -45.19 27.40
CA ILE A 16 -28.44 -44.17 28.26
C ILE A 16 -26.98 -44.53 28.53
N ASN A 17 -26.69 -45.78 28.89
CA ASN A 17 -25.33 -46.25 29.17
C ASN A 17 -24.43 -46.11 27.93
N GLN A 18 -24.97 -46.37 26.74
CA GLN A 18 -24.23 -46.23 25.48
C GLN A 18 -24.00 -44.76 25.10
N LYS A 19 -24.94 -43.86 25.41
CA LYS A 19 -24.75 -42.40 25.27
C LYS A 19 -23.70 -41.87 26.25
N VAL A 20 -23.73 -42.31 27.52
CA VAL A 20 -22.74 -41.93 28.54
C VAL A 20 -21.35 -42.43 28.15
N ASN A 21 -21.21 -43.68 27.71
CA ASN A 21 -19.94 -44.21 27.22
C ASN A 21 -19.42 -43.48 25.97
N ASN A 22 -20.29 -43.08 25.06
CA ASN A 22 -19.90 -42.26 23.91
C ASN A 22 -19.48 -40.83 24.31
N LEU A 23 -20.11 -40.26 25.34
CA LEU A 23 -19.73 -38.97 25.91
C LEU A 23 -18.37 -39.06 26.62
N LEU A 24 -18.14 -40.11 27.41
CA LEU A 24 -16.86 -40.38 28.07
C LEU A 24 -15.74 -40.65 27.06
N LYS A 25 -16.01 -41.36 25.97
CA LYS A 25 -15.05 -41.54 24.86
C LYS A 25 -14.75 -40.23 24.13
N ARG A 26 -15.74 -39.33 23.96
CA ARG A 26 -15.54 -37.99 23.38
C ARG A 26 -14.75 -37.07 24.32
N LEU A 27 -15.04 -37.11 25.62
CA LEU A 27 -14.30 -36.39 26.65
C LEU A 27 -12.86 -36.91 26.75
N SER A 28 -12.65 -38.22 26.73
CA SER A 28 -11.31 -38.83 26.71
C SER A 28 -10.53 -38.45 25.44
N ARG A 29 -11.18 -38.42 24.26
CA ARG A 29 -10.56 -37.89 23.03
C ARG A 29 -10.27 -36.40 23.11
N LEU A 30 -11.16 -35.59 23.70
CA LEU A 30 -10.94 -34.17 23.92
C LEU A 30 -9.77 -33.94 24.89
N VAL A 31 -9.67 -34.71 25.96
CA VAL A 31 -8.56 -34.68 26.92
C VAL A 31 -7.26 -35.17 26.27
N PHE A 32 -7.29 -36.20 25.40
CA PHE A 32 -6.11 -36.61 24.63
C PHE A 32 -5.69 -35.60 23.57
N VAL A 33 -6.64 -34.89 22.95
CA VAL A 33 -6.37 -33.78 22.02
C VAL A 33 -5.85 -32.57 22.78
N TRP A 34 -6.34 -32.32 24.00
CA TRP A 34 -5.84 -31.28 24.89
C TRP A 34 -4.44 -31.61 25.41
N LEU A 35 -4.19 -32.85 25.83
CA LEU A 35 -2.87 -33.35 26.25
C LEU A 35 -1.87 -33.36 25.08
N LYS A 36 -2.28 -33.75 23.87
CA LYS A 36 -1.44 -33.59 22.67
C LYS A 36 -1.25 -32.13 22.26
N ALA A 37 -2.24 -31.26 22.47
CA ALA A 37 -2.09 -29.83 22.21
C ALA A 37 -1.16 -29.17 23.24
N THR A 38 -1.19 -29.61 24.51
CA THR A 38 -0.24 -29.19 25.53
C THR A 38 1.13 -29.81 25.32
N ASP A 39 1.26 -31.05 24.82
CA ASP A 39 2.54 -31.65 24.45
C ASP A 39 3.13 -30.99 23.17
N VAL A 40 2.29 -30.54 22.24
CA VAL A 40 2.73 -29.73 21.08
C VAL A 40 3.08 -28.29 21.49
N TRP A 41 2.50 -27.77 22.57
CA TRP A 41 2.90 -26.49 23.18
C TRP A 41 4.11 -26.61 24.13
N LEU A 42 4.32 -27.76 24.77
CA LEU A 42 5.42 -28.02 25.72
C LEU A 42 6.66 -28.63 25.03
N ALA A 43 6.52 -29.23 23.85
CA ALA A 43 7.63 -29.65 22.97
C ALA A 43 8.07 -28.55 21.98
N GLY A 44 7.44 -27.38 22.03
CA GLY A 44 7.95 -26.13 21.46
C GLY A 44 8.88 -25.44 22.45
N GLY A 45 9.90 -26.14 22.95
CA GLY A 45 10.95 -25.52 23.76
C GLY A 45 11.45 -24.28 23.03
N ASN A 46 11.32 -23.12 23.69
CA ASN A 46 11.56 -21.79 23.16
C ASN A 46 12.83 -21.79 22.29
N ARG A 47 12.69 -21.80 20.96
CA ARG A 47 13.82 -21.77 20.01
C ARG A 47 14.28 -20.34 19.78
N GLU A 48 14.41 -19.62 20.88
CA GLU A 48 14.83 -18.23 20.93
C GLU A 48 16.20 -18.21 21.61
N CYS A 49 17.15 -17.49 21.04
CA CYS A 49 18.39 -17.17 21.72
C CYS A 49 18.22 -15.83 22.42
N ILE A 50 18.82 -15.71 23.61
CA ILE A 50 18.95 -14.44 24.30
C ILE A 50 20.37 -13.93 24.07
N ILE A 51 20.49 -12.77 23.43
CA ILE A 51 21.78 -12.08 23.26
C ILE A 51 21.62 -10.65 23.76
N ASN A 52 22.37 -10.27 24.80
CA ASN A 52 22.30 -8.95 25.42
C ASN A 52 20.85 -8.53 25.74
N GLY A 53 20.06 -9.46 26.29
CA GLY A 53 18.63 -9.28 26.58
C GLY A 53 17.66 -9.28 25.40
N GLN A 54 18.13 -9.44 24.17
CA GLN A 54 17.29 -9.53 22.98
C GLN A 54 16.81 -10.97 22.77
N ARG A 55 15.49 -11.19 22.65
CA ARG A 55 14.96 -12.48 22.17
C ARG A 55 15.06 -12.52 20.66
N VAL A 56 15.86 -13.44 20.16
CA VAL A 56 16.12 -13.61 18.74
C VAL A 56 15.65 -15.00 18.32
N TRP A 57 14.76 -15.05 17.34
CA TRP A 57 14.23 -16.31 16.83
C TRP A 57 15.31 -17.13 16.11
N GLU A 58 15.17 -18.46 16.16
CA GLU A 58 16.02 -19.39 15.42
C GLU A 58 16.19 -18.98 13.94
N GLY A 59 17.44 -19.07 13.44
CA GLY A 59 17.81 -18.75 12.07
C GLY A 59 18.10 -17.26 11.79
N ARG A 60 17.89 -16.38 12.78
CA ARG A 60 18.21 -14.95 12.65
C ARG A 60 19.68 -14.64 12.94
N ASP A 61 20.18 -13.64 12.23
CA ASP A 61 21.52 -13.07 12.39
C ASP A 61 21.48 -11.79 13.23
N VAL A 62 22.46 -11.61 14.11
CA VAL A 62 22.59 -10.48 15.05
C VAL A 62 23.95 -9.82 14.87
N ARG A 63 23.97 -8.48 14.99
CA ARG A 63 25.21 -7.68 15.05
C ARG A 63 25.41 -7.11 16.44
N ILE A 64 26.67 -7.07 16.87
CA ILE A 64 27.13 -6.33 18.05
C ILE A 64 27.77 -5.03 17.53
N PRO A 65 27.21 -3.84 17.79
CA PRO A 65 27.74 -2.57 17.28
C PRO A 65 29.22 -2.33 17.65
N GLU A 66 29.62 -2.80 18.82
CA GLU A 66 30.98 -2.68 19.34
C GLU A 66 31.96 -3.67 18.67
N GLU A 67 31.45 -4.73 18.02
CA GLU A 67 32.24 -5.69 17.24
C GLU A 67 31.65 -5.88 15.81
N PRO A 68 31.85 -4.92 14.87
CA PRO A 68 31.22 -4.94 13.54
C PRO A 68 31.54 -6.18 12.69
N CYS A 69 32.67 -6.83 12.98
CA CYS A 69 33.16 -8.04 12.33
C CYS A 69 32.64 -9.34 12.93
N LEU A 70 31.97 -9.28 14.09
CA LEU A 70 31.34 -10.42 14.72
C LEU A 70 29.90 -10.56 14.19
N SER A 71 29.55 -11.74 13.69
CA SER A 71 28.20 -12.08 13.27
C SER A 71 27.75 -13.32 14.02
N CYS A 72 26.66 -13.21 14.77
CA CYS A 72 26.10 -14.32 15.53
C CYS A 72 24.78 -14.78 14.91
N ARG A 73 24.59 -16.09 14.78
CA ARG A 73 23.34 -16.71 14.34
C ARG A 73 22.73 -17.52 15.47
N CYS A 74 21.44 -17.35 15.71
CA CYS A 74 20.71 -18.20 16.65
C CYS A 74 20.44 -19.58 16.04
N MET A 75 20.99 -20.64 16.61
CA MET A 75 20.77 -22.02 16.18
C MET A 75 20.33 -22.87 17.38
N ARG A 76 19.10 -23.39 17.36
CA ARG A 76 18.56 -24.28 18.41
C ARG A 76 18.70 -23.74 19.84
N GLY A 77 18.45 -22.44 20.04
CA GLY A 77 18.54 -21.77 21.35
C GLY A 77 19.96 -21.40 21.79
N ALA A 78 20.99 -21.70 20.99
CA ALA A 78 22.37 -21.29 21.23
C ALA A 78 22.88 -20.32 20.15
N LEU A 79 23.72 -19.37 20.57
CA LEU A 79 24.38 -18.44 19.65
C LEU A 79 25.60 -19.11 19.00
N SER A 80 25.62 -19.13 17.67
CA SER A 80 26.77 -19.53 16.88
C SER A 80 27.39 -18.29 16.24
N CYS A 81 28.51 -17.82 16.78
CA CYS A 81 29.19 -16.61 16.32
C CYS A 81 30.39 -16.92 15.43
N THR A 82 30.58 -16.10 14.39
CA THR A 82 31.75 -16.13 13.51
C THR A 82 32.34 -14.73 13.37
N LYS A 83 33.68 -14.64 13.44
CA LYS A 83 34.39 -13.40 13.13
C LYS A 83 34.78 -13.39 11.65
N LYS A 84 34.39 -12.34 10.94
CA LYS A 84 34.79 -12.12 9.55
C LYS A 84 36.24 -11.61 9.49
N ALA A 85 37.10 -12.33 8.78
CA ALA A 85 38.42 -11.83 8.42
C ALA A 85 38.30 -10.76 7.32
N CYS A 86 39.11 -9.70 7.43
CA CYS A 86 39.16 -8.65 6.43
C CYS A 86 40.22 -8.94 5.36
N PRO A 87 40.01 -8.45 4.12
CA PRO A 87 40.98 -8.63 3.05
C PRO A 87 42.28 -7.91 3.37
N VAL A 88 43.41 -8.51 2.96
CA VAL A 88 44.71 -7.84 2.97
C VAL A 88 44.72 -6.83 1.84
N LEU A 89 44.88 -5.55 2.17
CA LEU A 89 44.83 -4.47 1.20
C LEU A 89 46.23 -4.16 0.64
N PRO A 90 46.35 -3.81 -0.65
CA PRO A 90 47.64 -3.49 -1.28
C PRO A 90 48.19 -2.12 -0.84
N CYS A 91 47.38 -1.28 -0.21
CA CYS A 91 47.78 0.05 0.27
C CYS A 91 48.31 0.05 1.71
N VAL A 92 49.13 1.05 2.03
CA VAL A 92 49.68 1.27 3.38
C VAL A 92 48.58 1.63 4.40
N ILE A 93 48.80 1.32 5.68
CA ILE A 93 47.82 1.56 6.77
C ILE A 93 47.31 3.01 6.81
N SER A 94 48.19 3.99 6.56
CA SER A 94 47.81 5.42 6.54
C SER A 94 46.84 5.80 5.41
N GLN A 95 46.65 4.94 4.41
CA GLN A 95 45.72 5.11 3.30
C GLN A 95 44.47 4.23 3.43
N GLN A 96 44.36 3.45 4.51
CA GLN A 96 43.19 2.62 4.77
C GLN A 96 42.16 3.38 5.59
N TYR A 97 40.89 3.25 5.24
CA TYR A 97 39.78 3.77 6.03
C TYR A 97 38.66 2.73 6.10
N THR A 98 37.96 2.67 7.23
CA THR A 98 36.80 1.78 7.41
C THR A 98 35.53 2.61 7.36
N PRO A 99 34.62 2.37 6.40
CA PRO A 99 33.33 3.04 6.36
C PRO A 99 32.52 2.78 7.64
N ILE A 100 31.77 3.79 8.09
CA ILE A 100 30.92 3.69 9.29
C ILE A 100 29.94 2.52 9.14
N GLY A 101 29.91 1.61 10.12
CA GLY A 101 29.01 0.45 10.15
C GLY A 101 29.47 -0.76 9.31
N GLU A 102 30.59 -0.66 8.60
CA GLU A 102 31.23 -1.79 7.94
C GLU A 102 32.32 -2.44 8.82
N CYS A 103 32.58 -3.72 8.57
CA CYS A 103 33.61 -4.47 9.29
C CYS A 103 35.03 -4.21 8.73
N CYS A 104 35.18 -4.03 7.42
CA CYS A 104 36.50 -4.09 6.78
C CYS A 104 36.96 -2.76 6.19
N PRO A 105 38.27 -2.46 6.29
CA PRO A 105 38.86 -1.28 5.70
C PRO A 105 38.89 -1.35 4.18
N ARG A 106 39.06 -0.20 3.55
CA ARG A 106 39.27 0.00 2.11
C ARG A 106 40.40 0.99 1.86
N CYS A 107 41.05 0.91 0.70
CA CYS A 107 42.03 1.92 0.29
C CYS A 107 41.34 3.23 -0.11
N SER A 108 41.91 4.36 0.31
CA SER A 108 41.41 5.70 -0.02
C SER A 108 41.60 6.09 -1.48
N HIS A 109 42.58 5.48 -2.18
CA HIS A 109 42.86 5.75 -3.59
C HIS A 109 42.59 4.54 -4.51
N PRO A 110 41.87 4.71 -5.63
CA PRO A 110 41.53 3.61 -6.56
C PRO A 110 42.69 3.12 -7.46
N THR A 111 43.90 3.70 -7.35
CA THR A 111 45.03 3.41 -8.25
C THR A 111 46.12 2.51 -7.67
N ALA A 112 46.00 2.06 -6.41
CA ALA A 112 46.93 1.08 -5.84
C ALA A 112 46.81 -0.32 -6.48
N ASP A 113 45.73 -0.56 -7.26
CA ASP A 113 45.48 -1.83 -7.96
C ASP A 113 46.19 -1.94 -9.32
N LYS A 114 46.94 -0.91 -9.76
CA LYS A 114 47.71 -0.96 -11.00
C LYS A 114 49.13 -1.42 -10.74
N ILE A 115 49.33 -2.74 -10.68
CA ILE A 115 50.65 -3.35 -10.85
C ILE A 115 51.15 -2.96 -12.24
N LEU A 116 52.12 -2.02 -12.32
CA LEU A 116 52.83 -1.75 -13.57
C LEU A 116 53.62 -3.00 -13.96
N PRO A 117 53.53 -3.50 -15.20
CA PRO A 117 54.31 -4.63 -15.64
C PRO A 117 55.78 -4.20 -15.74
N ILE A 118 56.61 -4.63 -14.78
CA ILE A 118 58.06 -4.61 -14.95
C ILE A 118 58.42 -5.80 -15.85
N SER A 119 58.63 -5.51 -17.13
CA SER A 119 59.12 -6.47 -18.12
C SER A 119 60.58 -6.80 -17.81
N GLY A 120 60.88 -8.05 -17.44
CA GLY A 120 62.26 -8.49 -17.26
C GLY A 120 62.47 -9.69 -16.32
N PHE A 121 61.52 -10.02 -15.45
CA PHE A 121 61.63 -11.17 -14.54
C PHE A 121 60.77 -12.34 -15.00
N ALA A 122 61.35 -13.55 -15.05
CA ALA A 122 60.64 -14.79 -15.36
C ALA A 122 59.53 -15.14 -14.33
N GLN A 123 59.59 -14.55 -13.14
CA GLN A 123 58.58 -14.64 -12.08
C GLN A 123 58.37 -13.26 -11.46
N LYS A 124 57.12 -12.77 -11.42
CA LYS A 124 56.81 -11.42 -10.93
C LYS A 124 56.80 -11.35 -9.39
N PRO A 125 57.47 -10.36 -8.77
CA PRO A 125 57.37 -10.14 -7.33
C PRO A 125 56.02 -9.54 -6.96
N CYS A 126 55.63 -9.68 -5.69
CA CYS A 126 54.42 -9.10 -5.13
C CYS A 126 54.78 -7.84 -4.34
N ILE A 127 53.92 -6.84 -4.39
CA ILE A 127 54.09 -5.59 -3.64
C ILE A 127 52.95 -5.49 -2.63
N ILE A 128 53.28 -5.48 -1.34
CA ILE A 128 52.33 -5.19 -0.26
C ILE A 128 52.84 -3.97 0.49
N GLY A 129 52.07 -2.88 0.49
CA GLY A 129 52.51 -1.62 1.08
C GLY A 129 53.71 -1.03 0.35
N LYS A 130 54.89 -1.03 0.98
CA LYS A 130 56.17 -0.56 0.40
C LYS A 130 57.20 -1.67 0.17
N GLU A 131 56.86 -2.91 0.51
CA GLU A 131 57.80 -4.04 0.49
C GLU A 131 57.63 -4.90 -0.77
N TYR A 132 58.75 -5.42 -1.25
CA TYR A 132 58.82 -6.36 -2.37
C TYR A 132 59.02 -7.77 -1.85
N HIS A 133 58.13 -8.67 -2.24
CA HIS A 133 58.20 -10.08 -1.86
C HIS A 133 58.46 -10.94 -3.10
N LEU A 134 59.51 -11.75 -3.04
CA LEU A 134 59.90 -12.65 -4.11
C LEU A 134 58.87 -13.77 -4.31
N ASN A 135 58.76 -14.24 -5.56
CA ASN A 135 57.85 -15.32 -5.90
C ASN A 135 58.16 -16.61 -5.12
N SER A 136 57.11 -17.32 -4.70
CA SER A 136 57.13 -18.58 -3.94
C SER A 136 57.79 -18.52 -2.57
N ILE A 137 58.14 -17.32 -2.07
CA ILE A 137 58.66 -17.15 -0.72
C ILE A 137 57.49 -16.77 0.21
N PRO A 138 57.24 -17.53 1.29
CA PRO A 138 56.27 -17.15 2.30
C PRO A 138 56.79 -15.95 3.11
N PHE A 139 55.90 -15.03 3.43
CA PHE A 139 56.20 -13.84 4.22
C PHE A 139 55.03 -13.50 5.13
N ARG A 140 55.31 -12.81 6.24
CA ARG A 140 54.28 -12.31 7.15
C ARG A 140 54.11 -10.81 6.98
N VAL A 141 52.86 -10.40 6.75
CA VAL A 141 52.50 -8.97 6.69
C VAL A 141 52.31 -8.41 8.10
N ASP A 142 51.71 -9.21 8.97
CA ASP A 142 51.50 -8.92 10.38
C ASP A 142 51.46 -10.24 11.18
N PRO A 143 51.45 -10.20 12.52
CA PRO A 143 51.40 -11.42 13.33
C PRO A 143 50.20 -12.34 13.05
N CYS A 144 49.15 -11.86 12.38
CA CYS A 144 47.95 -12.62 12.02
C CYS A 144 47.89 -13.08 10.56
N THR A 145 48.83 -12.67 9.71
CA THR A 145 48.67 -12.79 8.26
C THR A 145 49.91 -13.39 7.62
N ASP A 146 49.75 -14.62 7.14
CA ASP A 146 50.74 -15.34 6.36
C ASP A 146 50.40 -15.20 4.87
N CYS A 147 51.37 -14.81 4.06
CA CYS A 147 51.20 -14.62 2.62
C CYS A 147 52.25 -15.40 1.85
N MET A 148 51.92 -15.76 0.61
CA MET A 148 52.86 -16.32 -0.35
C MET A 148 52.68 -15.57 -1.68
N CYS A 149 53.79 -15.13 -2.26
CA CYS A 149 53.74 -14.51 -3.57
C CYS A 149 53.64 -15.58 -4.66
N MET A 150 52.60 -15.50 -5.50
CA MET A 150 52.38 -16.37 -6.64
C MET A 150 52.33 -15.52 -7.92
N ASN A 151 53.49 -15.36 -8.54
CA ASN A 151 53.73 -14.71 -9.83
C ASN A 151 53.04 -13.34 -9.95
N GLY A 152 53.32 -12.45 -8.99
CA GLY A 152 52.76 -11.11 -8.91
C GLY A 152 51.42 -11.02 -8.17
N THR A 153 50.85 -12.14 -7.74
CA THR A 153 49.64 -12.16 -6.90
C THR A 153 49.99 -12.61 -5.49
N ALA A 154 49.75 -11.77 -4.49
CA ALA A 154 49.91 -12.18 -3.10
C ALA A 154 48.68 -13.01 -2.66
N VAL A 155 48.91 -14.27 -2.30
CA VAL A 155 47.89 -15.15 -1.72
C VAL A 155 48.09 -15.19 -0.21
N CYS A 156 47.17 -14.61 0.53
CA CYS A 156 47.27 -14.44 1.97
C CYS A 156 46.20 -15.22 2.72
N SER A 157 46.59 -15.82 3.86
CA SER A 157 45.71 -16.39 4.86
C SER A 157 45.79 -15.58 6.14
N ARG A 158 44.65 -15.10 6.62
CA ARG A 158 44.55 -14.34 7.88
C ARG A 158 43.91 -15.18 8.96
N HIS A 159 44.61 -15.38 10.07
CA HIS A 159 44.10 -16.06 11.26
C HIS A 159 43.05 -15.20 11.95
N THR A 160 41.94 -15.81 12.36
CA THR A 160 40.89 -15.13 13.13
C THR A 160 41.08 -15.35 14.61
N CYS A 161 40.94 -14.29 15.41
CA CYS A 161 41.07 -14.40 16.86
C CYS A 161 39.82 -14.99 17.51
N PRO A 162 39.97 -15.69 18.65
CA PRO A 162 38.83 -16.16 19.42
C PRO A 162 37.92 -15.00 19.83
N VAL A 163 36.65 -15.32 20.11
CA VAL A 163 35.72 -14.36 20.72
C VAL A 163 36.08 -14.26 22.19
N LEU A 164 36.42 -13.06 22.66
CA LEU A 164 36.81 -12.82 24.04
C LEU A 164 35.61 -12.38 24.85
N THR A 165 35.51 -12.83 26.10
CA THR A 165 34.42 -12.47 27.02
C THR A 165 34.60 -11.11 27.68
N CYS A 166 35.80 -10.51 27.61
CA CYS A 166 36.12 -9.23 28.26
C CYS A 166 35.77 -7.99 27.41
N GLY A 167 35.32 -8.14 26.16
CA GLY A 167 34.89 -7.02 25.31
C GLY A 167 35.97 -5.94 25.18
N ALA A 168 35.60 -4.68 25.46
CA ALA A 168 36.51 -3.53 25.36
C ALA A 168 37.71 -3.57 26.33
N ARG A 169 37.67 -4.42 27.36
CA ARG A 169 38.79 -4.60 28.30
C ARG A 169 39.91 -5.47 27.75
N ALA A 170 39.75 -6.07 26.56
CA ALA A 170 40.79 -6.87 25.95
C ALA A 170 42.11 -6.08 25.85
N LEU A 171 43.19 -6.64 26.40
CA LEU A 171 44.51 -6.06 26.29
C LEU A 171 44.98 -6.17 24.84
N PRO A 172 45.68 -5.14 24.31
CA PRO A 172 46.27 -5.23 22.98
C PRO A 172 47.20 -6.46 22.89
N PRO A 173 47.31 -7.11 21.72
CA PRO A 173 48.21 -8.23 21.55
C PRO A 173 49.63 -7.87 21.98
N ALA A 174 50.28 -8.76 22.74
CA ALA A 174 51.70 -8.60 23.06
C ALA A 174 52.55 -8.51 21.78
N PRO A 175 53.73 -7.88 21.81
CA PRO A 175 54.61 -7.78 20.64
C PRO A 175 54.83 -9.13 19.96
N GLY A 176 54.51 -9.22 18.67
CA GLY A 176 54.65 -10.46 17.88
C GLY A 176 53.51 -11.47 18.01
N LYS A 177 52.46 -11.20 18.81
CA LYS A 177 51.25 -12.03 18.90
C LYS A 177 50.14 -11.47 18.01
N CYS A 178 49.32 -12.38 17.47
CA CYS A 178 48.16 -12.02 16.65
C CYS A 178 46.98 -11.52 17.50
N CYS A 179 46.69 -12.21 18.60
CA CYS A 179 45.40 -12.04 19.28
C CYS A 179 45.51 -11.33 20.63
N PRO A 180 44.49 -10.51 20.97
CA PRO A 180 44.39 -9.88 22.27
C PRO A 180 44.05 -10.93 23.35
N GLU A 181 44.33 -10.59 24.61
CA GLU A 181 44.06 -11.43 25.77
C GLU A 181 43.24 -10.65 26.81
N CYS A 182 42.45 -11.33 27.63
CA CYS A 182 41.70 -10.65 28.69
C CYS A 182 42.63 -10.31 29.88
N PRO A 183 42.53 -9.09 30.43
CA PRO A 183 43.27 -8.72 31.63
C PRO A 183 42.84 -9.60 32.80
N GLN A 184 43.79 -9.94 33.67
CA GLN A 184 43.49 -10.59 34.93
C GLN A 184 42.75 -9.57 35.82
N ILE A 185 41.59 -9.96 36.34
CA ILE A 185 40.60 -9.04 36.91
C ILE A 185 41.09 -8.47 38.25
N GLU A 186 41.38 -7.17 38.30
CA GLU A 186 41.19 -6.38 39.53
C GLU A 186 39.85 -5.62 39.42
N GLU A 187 38.98 -5.93 40.39
CA GLU A 187 37.71 -5.28 40.75
C GLU A 187 36.77 -4.88 39.59
N ALA A 188 35.87 -5.81 39.24
CA ALA A 188 34.75 -5.53 38.35
C ALA A 188 33.80 -4.50 38.98
N LYS A 189 33.63 -3.34 38.33
CA LYS A 189 32.48 -2.47 38.62
C LYS A 189 31.20 -3.24 38.32
N GLU A 190 30.34 -3.43 39.32
CA GLU A 190 29.18 -4.33 39.25
C GLU A 190 27.93 -3.74 38.57
N ALA A 191 27.97 -2.49 38.08
CA ALA A 191 26.79 -1.84 37.53
C ALA A 191 27.08 -0.85 36.40
N CYS A 192 26.20 -0.83 35.40
CA CYS A 192 26.23 0.08 34.27
C CYS A 192 25.38 1.32 34.58
N VAL A 193 25.87 2.51 34.24
CA VAL A 193 25.10 3.75 34.40
C VAL A 193 24.89 4.38 33.03
N ILE A 194 23.66 4.28 32.51
CA ILE A 194 23.30 4.77 31.17
C ILE A 194 22.19 5.81 31.31
N GLY A 195 22.48 7.05 30.91
CA GLY A 195 21.51 8.15 30.95
C GLY A 195 20.94 8.42 32.35
N GLY A 196 21.74 8.21 33.41
CA GLY A 196 21.33 8.39 34.81
C GLY A 196 20.57 7.21 35.42
N LYS A 197 20.23 6.17 34.65
CA LYS A 197 19.71 4.90 35.19
C LYS A 197 20.85 3.92 35.47
N LYS A 198 20.80 3.29 36.64
CA LYS A 198 21.75 2.24 37.05
C LYS A 198 21.14 0.88 36.73
N TYR A 199 21.90 0.06 36.00
CA TYR A 199 21.57 -1.31 35.64
C TYR A 199 22.57 -2.23 36.34
N GLN A 200 22.08 -3.25 37.05
CA GLN A 200 22.93 -4.26 37.70
C GLN A 200 23.57 -5.18 36.67
N ASP A 201 24.67 -5.84 37.04
CA ASP A 201 25.25 -6.91 36.21
C ASP A 201 24.19 -7.97 35.82
N GLY A 202 24.16 -8.35 34.55
CA GLY A 202 23.14 -9.21 33.96
C GLY A 202 21.79 -8.54 33.67
N GLU A 203 21.57 -7.29 34.09
CA GLU A 203 20.33 -6.57 33.82
C GLU A 203 20.25 -6.14 32.36
N THR A 204 19.09 -6.35 31.75
CA THR A 204 18.84 -6.09 30.32
C THR A 204 17.80 -5.00 30.11
N TRP A 205 18.00 -4.13 29.12
CA TRP A 205 17.04 -3.10 28.74
C TRP A 205 16.88 -2.95 27.22
N GLN A 206 15.70 -2.50 26.81
CA GLN A 206 15.36 -2.20 25.41
C GLN A 206 15.56 -0.71 25.12
N LEU A 207 16.27 -0.39 24.05
CA LEU A 207 16.43 0.99 23.57
C LEU A 207 15.36 1.34 22.52
N ASP A 208 15.09 0.40 21.62
CA ASP A 208 14.02 0.48 20.63
C ASP A 208 13.53 -0.93 20.27
N ALA A 209 12.68 -1.06 19.25
CA ALA A 209 12.12 -2.36 18.85
C ALA A 209 13.17 -3.34 18.31
N CYS A 210 14.33 -2.85 17.84
CA CYS A 210 15.40 -3.61 17.20
C CYS A 210 16.67 -3.74 18.03
N LYS A 211 16.87 -2.89 19.05
CA LYS A 211 18.11 -2.78 19.83
C LYS A 211 17.87 -2.96 21.33
N SER A 212 18.60 -3.90 21.93
CA SER A 212 18.67 -4.10 23.38
C SER A 212 20.11 -4.12 23.87
N CYS A 213 20.27 -3.96 25.17
CA CYS A 213 21.57 -4.06 25.81
C CYS A 213 21.48 -4.81 27.14
N GLU A 214 22.61 -5.34 27.59
CA GLU A 214 22.81 -6.01 28.86
C GLU A 214 24.02 -5.41 29.57
N CYS A 215 23.93 -5.27 30.88
CA CYS A 215 25.07 -4.84 31.67
C CYS A 215 25.99 -6.02 31.94
N HIS A 216 27.26 -5.90 31.58
CA HIS A 216 28.24 -6.93 31.86
C HIS A 216 29.54 -6.32 32.39
N GLY A 217 29.85 -6.58 33.66
CA GLY A 217 31.01 -6.04 34.36
C GLY A 217 31.03 -4.51 34.39
N GLY A 218 29.88 -3.85 34.43
CA GLY A 218 29.76 -2.39 34.47
C GLY A 218 29.86 -1.70 33.12
N GLU A 219 29.88 -2.46 32.03
CA GLU A 219 29.83 -1.95 30.65
C GLU A 219 28.58 -2.45 29.91
N PRO A 220 27.85 -1.56 29.20
CA PRO A 220 26.71 -1.97 28.39
C PRO A 220 27.17 -2.74 27.14
N ARG A 221 26.64 -3.95 26.93
CA ARG A 221 26.81 -4.71 25.69
C ARG A 221 25.51 -4.71 24.93
N CYS A 222 25.51 -4.23 23.70
CA CYS A 222 24.28 -4.06 22.92
C CYS A 222 24.19 -5.04 21.75
N ALA A 223 22.97 -5.42 21.37
CA ALA A 223 22.68 -6.24 20.20
C ALA A 223 21.61 -5.57 19.34
N MET A 224 21.67 -5.82 18.03
CA MET A 224 20.69 -5.32 17.06
C MET A 224 20.21 -6.44 16.13
N GLU A 225 18.88 -6.57 15.97
CA GLU A 225 18.28 -7.53 15.01
C GLU A 225 18.59 -7.14 13.57
N ARG A 226 18.93 -8.12 12.70
CA ARG A 226 18.91 -7.91 11.25
C ARG A 226 17.59 -8.35 10.63
N CYS A 227 16.94 -7.40 9.96
CA CYS A 227 15.74 -7.70 9.22
C CYS A 227 16.02 -8.42 7.89
N PRO A 228 15.14 -9.36 7.51
CA PRO A 228 15.28 -10.08 6.25
C PRO A 228 14.95 -9.13 5.10
N VAL A 229 15.61 -9.31 3.97
CA VAL A 229 15.16 -8.67 2.72
C VAL A 229 13.92 -9.42 2.24
N LEU A 230 12.78 -8.73 2.22
CA LEU A 230 11.49 -9.29 1.82
C LEU A 230 11.07 -8.72 0.46
N SER A 231 10.56 -9.60 -0.40
CA SER A 231 9.83 -9.23 -1.61
C SER A 231 8.39 -9.68 -1.45
N CYS A 232 7.46 -8.74 -1.46
CA CYS A 232 6.03 -9.01 -1.23
C CYS A 232 5.30 -9.33 -2.53
N SER A 233 4.20 -10.07 -2.44
CA SER A 233 3.29 -10.27 -3.57
C SER A 233 2.72 -8.93 -4.08
N PRO A 234 2.29 -8.83 -5.35
CA PRO A 234 1.80 -7.57 -5.92
C PRO A 234 0.60 -6.93 -5.18
N ASP A 235 -0.16 -7.71 -4.43
CA ASP A 235 -1.30 -7.30 -3.60
C ASP A 235 -0.91 -7.07 -2.12
N GLN A 236 0.39 -6.98 -1.85
CA GLN A 236 0.94 -6.75 -0.53
C GLN A 236 1.95 -5.61 -0.54
N ILE A 237 2.07 -4.93 0.58
CA ILE A 237 3.07 -3.90 0.80
C ILE A 237 3.93 -4.25 2.01
N LEU A 238 5.18 -3.85 1.96
CA LEU A 238 6.07 -3.95 3.10
C LEU A 238 5.67 -2.87 4.12
N ARG A 239 5.25 -3.28 5.32
CA ARG A 239 4.87 -2.37 6.41
C ARG A 239 5.53 -2.79 7.71
N GLN A 240 6.12 -1.82 8.41
CA GLN A 240 6.57 -2.01 9.78
C GLN A 240 5.39 -1.80 10.73
N LEU A 241 5.08 -2.82 11.53
CA LEU A 241 3.97 -2.77 12.49
C LEU A 241 4.45 -2.10 13.80
N PRO A 242 3.57 -1.38 14.52
CA PRO A 242 3.93 -0.77 15.80
C PRO A 242 4.53 -1.79 16.76
N GLY A 243 5.68 -1.46 17.36
CA GLY A 243 6.37 -2.31 18.33
C GLY A 243 7.14 -3.50 17.73
N GLN A 244 7.21 -3.66 16.41
CA GLN A 244 8.02 -4.71 15.76
C GLN A 244 9.28 -4.13 15.13
N CYS A 245 10.41 -4.84 15.27
CA CYS A 245 11.65 -4.46 14.59
C CYS A 245 11.49 -4.55 13.07
N CYS A 246 11.07 -5.72 12.57
CA CYS A 246 11.09 -6.01 11.15
C CYS A 246 9.74 -5.84 10.46
N SER A 247 9.81 -5.24 9.27
CA SER A 247 8.67 -5.11 8.37
C SER A 247 8.13 -6.47 7.93
N LYS A 248 6.83 -6.51 7.66
CA LYS A 248 6.13 -7.67 7.14
C LYS A 248 5.34 -7.30 5.89
N CYS A 249 5.13 -8.27 5.01
CA CYS A 249 4.20 -8.12 3.90
C CYS A 249 2.78 -8.13 4.47
N VAL A 250 2.05 -7.04 4.25
CA VAL A 250 0.65 -6.90 4.64
C VAL A 250 -0.20 -6.67 3.41
N ASP A 251 -1.37 -7.30 3.37
CA ASP A 251 -2.34 -7.09 2.29
C ASP A 251 -2.76 -5.62 2.22
N ILE A 252 -2.84 -5.09 0.99
CA ILE A 252 -3.33 -3.73 0.73
C ILE A 252 -4.85 -3.65 0.86
N ASP A 253 -5.34 -2.47 1.20
CA ASP A 253 -6.78 -2.18 1.23
C ASP A 253 -7.36 -2.24 -0.19
N GLY A 254 -8.58 -2.76 -0.31
CA GLY A 254 -9.28 -2.89 -1.58
C GLY A 254 -9.97 -1.58 -1.96
N ILE A 255 -9.89 -1.18 -3.23
CA ILE A 255 -10.57 0.01 -3.75
C ILE A 255 -11.52 -0.38 -4.90
N CYS A 256 -12.81 -0.04 -4.75
CA CYS A 256 -13.81 -0.12 -5.81
C CYS A 256 -14.27 1.27 -6.23
N THR A 257 -14.39 1.54 -7.53
CA THR A 257 -14.86 2.84 -8.04
C THR A 257 -16.09 2.71 -8.94
N VAL A 258 -16.96 3.71 -8.86
CA VAL A 258 -18.14 3.90 -9.71
C VAL A 258 -18.10 5.31 -10.28
N PHE A 259 -18.22 5.47 -11.59
CA PHE A 259 -18.13 6.78 -12.25
C PHE A 259 -18.86 6.79 -13.59
N GLY A 260 -19.17 7.97 -14.13
CA GLY A 260 -19.83 8.09 -15.45
C GLY A 260 -21.21 7.43 -15.48
N ASP A 261 -21.57 6.85 -16.62
CA ASP A 261 -22.89 6.26 -16.84
C ASP A 261 -23.00 4.74 -16.60
N PRO A 262 -23.17 4.36 -15.34
CA PRO A 262 -22.05 4.07 -14.48
C PRO A 262 -21.16 2.93 -15.01
N HIS A 263 -19.87 3.20 -14.95
CA HIS A 263 -18.76 2.27 -15.10
C HIS A 263 -18.26 1.86 -13.72
N TYR A 264 -17.83 0.61 -13.60
CA TYR A 264 -17.39 0.00 -12.36
C TYR A 264 -15.96 -0.51 -12.53
N LYS A 265 -15.12 -0.27 -11.53
CA LYS A 265 -13.86 -0.98 -11.30
C LYS A 265 -14.00 -1.72 -9.96
N THR A 266 -13.97 -3.05 -10.00
CA THR A 266 -14.07 -3.90 -8.80
C THR A 266 -12.81 -3.81 -7.94
N PHE A 267 -12.86 -4.39 -6.74
CA PHE A 267 -11.73 -4.46 -5.83
C PHE A 267 -10.51 -5.16 -6.44
N ASP A 268 -10.75 -6.17 -7.30
CA ASP A 268 -9.69 -6.95 -7.96
C ASP A 268 -9.33 -6.39 -9.35
N GLY A 269 -9.91 -5.23 -9.72
CA GLY A 269 -9.53 -4.47 -10.91
C GLY A 269 -10.31 -4.78 -12.19
N LYS A 270 -11.37 -5.58 -12.13
CA LYS A 270 -12.26 -5.83 -13.29
C LYS A 270 -13.04 -4.56 -13.63
N PHE A 271 -12.95 -4.16 -14.91
CA PHE A 271 -13.75 -3.08 -15.47
C PHE A 271 -14.97 -3.59 -16.20
N TYR A 272 -16.12 -2.95 -15.99
CA TYR A 272 -17.32 -3.17 -16.79
C TYR A 272 -18.29 -1.98 -16.71
N SER A 273 -19.22 -1.91 -17.67
CA SER A 273 -20.25 -0.86 -17.75
C SER A 273 -21.64 -1.47 -17.56
N PHE A 274 -22.46 -0.88 -16.69
CA PHE A 274 -23.81 -1.39 -16.41
C PHE A 274 -24.81 -0.26 -16.13
N GLN A 275 -25.66 0.08 -17.10
CA GLN A 275 -26.59 1.21 -17.06
C GLN A 275 -27.99 0.85 -16.55
N GLY A 276 -28.03 0.09 -15.46
CA GLY A 276 -29.28 -0.23 -14.77
C GLY A 276 -29.76 0.96 -13.93
N SER A 277 -31.00 1.41 -14.12
CA SER A 277 -31.60 2.56 -13.40
C SER A 277 -32.51 2.09 -12.25
N CYS A 278 -31.91 1.39 -11.31
CA CYS A 278 -32.57 0.89 -10.10
C CYS A 278 -31.67 1.11 -8.87
N LYS A 279 -32.10 0.56 -7.74
CA LYS A 279 -31.27 0.38 -6.56
C LYS A 279 -30.52 -0.96 -6.61
N TYR A 280 -29.22 -0.93 -6.33
CA TYR A 280 -28.33 -2.09 -6.39
C TYR A 280 -27.52 -2.26 -5.11
N GLN A 281 -27.17 -3.51 -4.81
CA GLN A 281 -26.16 -3.85 -3.82
C GLN A 281 -24.77 -3.65 -4.44
N LEU A 282 -24.03 -2.64 -3.98
CA LEU A 282 -22.69 -2.34 -4.50
C LEU A 282 -21.64 -3.23 -3.81
N VAL A 283 -21.62 -3.18 -2.48
CA VAL A 283 -20.74 -3.97 -1.61
C VAL A 283 -21.54 -4.44 -0.42
N SER A 284 -21.36 -5.67 0.02
CA SER A 284 -21.82 -6.14 1.32
C SER A 284 -20.77 -7.05 1.91
N ASP A 285 -20.62 -7.03 3.22
CA ASP A 285 -19.99 -8.15 3.93
C ASP A 285 -20.98 -9.32 3.93
N CYS A 286 -20.63 -10.36 3.19
CA CYS A 286 -21.49 -11.52 2.95
C CYS A 286 -21.12 -12.70 3.83
N LYS A 287 -20.11 -12.54 4.70
CA LYS A 287 -19.72 -13.51 5.72
C LYS A 287 -20.21 -13.11 7.10
N ASN A 288 -19.87 -11.90 7.55
CA ASN A 288 -20.17 -11.46 8.92
C ASN A 288 -21.30 -10.43 8.98
N HIS A 289 -21.80 -9.97 7.83
CA HIS A 289 -22.91 -9.02 7.71
C HIS A 289 -22.71 -7.70 8.47
N THR A 290 -21.46 -7.26 8.61
CA THR A 290 -21.09 -6.04 9.36
C THR A 290 -21.61 -4.75 8.70
N PHE A 291 -21.55 -4.67 7.37
CA PHE A 291 -22.01 -3.50 6.62
C PHE A 291 -22.60 -3.85 5.26
N SER A 292 -23.35 -2.90 4.71
CA SER A 292 -23.80 -2.94 3.31
C SER A 292 -23.82 -1.55 2.69
N ILE A 293 -23.34 -1.46 1.44
CA ILE A 293 -23.35 -0.25 0.61
C ILE A 293 -24.29 -0.47 -0.56
N ARG A 294 -25.28 0.41 -0.70
CA ARG A 294 -26.25 0.38 -1.79
C ARG A 294 -26.20 1.67 -2.58
N ILE A 295 -26.26 1.56 -3.90
CA ILE A 295 -26.36 2.70 -4.81
C ILE A 295 -27.75 2.76 -5.43
N SER A 296 -28.20 3.97 -5.75
CA SER A 296 -29.40 4.21 -6.54
C SER A 296 -29.00 4.95 -7.80
N ASN A 297 -29.25 4.34 -8.95
CA ASN A 297 -28.97 4.93 -10.26
C ASN A 297 -30.27 5.52 -10.84
N ASP A 298 -30.18 6.69 -11.47
CA ASP A 298 -31.32 7.42 -12.02
C ASP A 298 -31.02 7.84 -13.46
N SER A 299 -31.99 7.69 -14.36
CA SER A 299 -31.87 7.95 -15.80
C SER A 299 -32.04 9.42 -16.20
N ARG A 300 -32.40 10.33 -15.26
CA ARG A 300 -32.59 11.78 -15.48
C ARG A 300 -33.30 12.12 -16.82
N ASN A 301 -34.38 11.43 -17.15
CA ASN A 301 -35.18 11.60 -18.39
C ASN A 301 -34.42 11.33 -19.71
N THR A 302 -33.33 10.56 -19.70
CA THR A 302 -32.64 10.09 -20.92
C THR A 302 -33.01 8.65 -21.24
N SER A 303 -32.99 8.27 -22.52
CA SER A 303 -33.36 6.91 -22.95
C SER A 303 -32.33 5.85 -22.53
N HIS A 304 -31.04 6.18 -22.44
CA HIS A 304 -29.97 5.17 -22.23
C HIS A 304 -28.98 5.48 -21.10
N SER A 305 -28.72 6.74 -20.72
CA SER A 305 -27.74 7.08 -19.68
C SER A 305 -28.33 7.00 -18.27
N SER A 306 -27.53 6.59 -17.27
CA SER A 306 -27.93 6.59 -15.86
C SER A 306 -26.75 6.98 -14.98
N TRP A 307 -26.98 7.79 -13.95
CA TRP A 307 -25.93 8.24 -13.04
C TRP A 307 -26.22 7.82 -11.61
N THR A 308 -25.17 7.55 -10.84
CA THR A 308 -25.28 7.31 -9.39
C THR A 308 -25.90 8.55 -8.74
N ARG A 309 -27.10 8.41 -8.17
CA ARG A 309 -27.85 9.51 -7.53
C ARG A 309 -27.56 9.58 -6.03
N THR A 310 -27.47 8.41 -5.41
CA THR A 310 -27.21 8.30 -3.98
C THR A 310 -26.40 7.05 -3.68
N ALA A 311 -25.43 7.17 -2.78
CA ALA A 311 -24.78 6.05 -2.11
C ALA A 311 -25.29 5.96 -0.67
N THR A 312 -25.53 4.75 -0.17
CA THR A 312 -26.03 4.54 1.19
C THR A 312 -25.22 3.48 1.89
N LEU A 313 -24.53 3.87 2.95
CA LEU A 313 -23.88 2.96 3.90
C LEU A 313 -24.87 2.59 5.00
N ARG A 314 -24.93 1.31 5.34
CA ARG A 314 -25.62 0.80 6.51
C ARG A 314 -24.65 -0.01 7.36
N ILE A 315 -24.55 0.37 8.63
CA ILE A 315 -23.79 -0.34 9.68
C ILE A 315 -24.76 -0.52 10.86
N GLY A 316 -25.11 -1.77 11.18
CA GLY A 316 -26.16 -2.06 12.16
C GLY A 316 -27.50 -1.41 11.80
N SER A 317 -28.01 -0.56 12.70
CA SER A 317 -29.23 0.26 12.52
C SER A 317 -28.95 1.62 11.86
N THR A 318 -27.69 2.08 11.88
CA THR A 318 -27.30 3.38 11.37
C THR A 318 -27.27 3.39 9.84
N LYS A 319 -27.92 4.39 9.25
CA LYS A 319 -28.02 4.58 7.80
C LYS A 319 -27.49 5.96 7.43
N ILE A 320 -26.41 5.98 6.66
CA ILE A 320 -25.80 7.21 6.15
C ILE A 320 -26.04 7.27 4.64
N ASN A 321 -26.72 8.32 4.18
CA ASN A 321 -27.06 8.54 2.77
C ASN A 321 -26.29 9.74 2.23
N MET A 322 -25.51 9.50 1.18
CA MET A 322 -24.74 10.50 0.45
C MET A 322 -25.46 10.78 -0.87
N GLY A 323 -26.04 11.97 -1.01
CA GLY A 323 -26.83 12.37 -2.17
C GLY A 323 -26.16 13.43 -3.03
N LYS A 324 -26.84 13.80 -4.12
CA LYS A 324 -26.42 14.87 -5.04
C LYS A 324 -26.06 16.17 -4.32
N LYS A 325 -25.15 16.95 -4.92
CA LYS A 325 -24.65 18.22 -4.37
C LYS A 325 -24.10 18.05 -2.94
N MET A 326 -23.47 16.90 -2.68
CA MET A 326 -22.89 16.54 -1.37
C MET A 326 -23.91 16.64 -0.20
N ARG A 327 -25.20 16.35 -0.45
CA ARG A 327 -26.23 16.38 0.60
C ARG A 327 -26.17 15.09 1.41
N ILE A 328 -25.72 15.18 2.66
CA ILE A 328 -25.58 14.03 3.56
C ILE A 328 -26.76 13.96 4.53
N LYS A 329 -27.27 12.74 4.74
CA LYS A 329 -28.28 12.44 5.76
C LYS A 329 -27.86 11.26 6.62
N VAL A 330 -28.06 11.38 7.93
CA VAL A 330 -27.91 10.30 8.90
C VAL A 330 -29.29 9.96 9.45
N ASN A 331 -29.71 8.69 9.32
CA ASN A 331 -31.03 8.21 9.74
C ASN A 331 -32.20 9.06 9.22
N GLY A 332 -32.07 9.59 8.00
CA GLY A 332 -33.09 10.42 7.35
C GLY A 332 -32.97 11.94 7.63
N LYS A 333 -32.26 12.34 8.69
CA LYS A 333 -32.03 13.75 9.03
C LYS A 333 -30.81 14.30 8.28
N ARG A 334 -30.94 15.49 7.69
CA ARG A 334 -29.81 16.18 7.03
C ARG A 334 -28.83 16.71 8.08
N ILE A 335 -27.54 16.59 7.81
CA ILE A 335 -26.47 17.08 8.67
C ILE A 335 -25.64 18.18 7.97
N SER A 336 -24.95 19.00 8.77
CA SER A 336 -23.81 19.83 8.34
C SER A 336 -22.51 19.03 8.48
N LEU A 337 -21.47 19.41 7.74
CA LEU A 337 -20.14 18.80 7.81
C LEU A 337 -19.14 19.84 8.37
N PRO A 338 -18.12 19.42 9.16
CA PRO A 338 -17.82 18.05 9.57
C PRO A 338 -18.84 17.48 10.56
N HIS A 339 -18.94 16.14 10.63
CA HIS A 339 -19.86 15.45 11.54
C HIS A 339 -19.31 14.11 12.00
N ILE A 340 -19.43 13.84 13.30
CA ILE A 340 -19.05 12.56 13.91
C ILE A 340 -20.31 11.81 14.33
N VAL A 341 -20.46 10.60 13.80
CA VAL A 341 -21.44 9.61 14.27
C VAL A 341 -20.72 8.71 15.27
N LYS A 342 -20.90 9.00 16.57
CA LYS A 342 -20.18 8.34 17.68
C LYS A 342 -20.09 6.82 17.50
N GLY A 343 -18.88 6.28 17.51
CA GLY A 343 -18.58 4.85 17.40
C GLY A 343 -18.95 4.20 16.06
N ILE A 344 -19.20 4.99 15.01
CA ILE A 344 -19.59 4.49 13.70
C ILE A 344 -18.72 5.10 12.60
N ALA A 345 -18.70 6.43 12.49
CA ALA A 345 -18.02 7.11 11.39
C ALA A 345 -17.75 8.60 11.63
N GLU A 346 -16.69 9.09 11.02
CA GLU A 346 -16.39 10.51 10.80
C GLU A 346 -16.71 10.89 9.35
N ILE A 347 -17.30 12.07 9.16
CA ILE A 347 -17.71 12.57 7.84
C ILE A 347 -17.22 14.00 7.67
N ASP A 348 -16.40 14.24 6.64
CA ASP A 348 -15.81 15.54 6.37
C ASP A 348 -15.80 15.91 4.88
N ARG A 349 -15.60 17.19 4.57
CA ARG A 349 -15.38 17.69 3.21
C ARG A 349 -13.90 17.68 2.89
N SER A 350 -13.55 17.14 1.73
CA SER A 350 -12.18 17.15 1.22
C SER A 350 -12.19 17.39 -0.29
N ASN A 351 -11.49 18.44 -0.75
CA ASN A 351 -11.24 18.73 -2.17
C ASN A 351 -12.48 18.61 -3.07
N GLY A 352 -13.57 19.29 -2.70
CA GLY A 352 -14.83 19.25 -3.46
C GLY A 352 -15.60 17.92 -3.41
N SER A 353 -15.19 17.00 -2.56
CA SER A 353 -15.85 15.72 -2.27
C SER A 353 -16.21 15.61 -0.77
N VAL A 354 -17.00 14.61 -0.41
CA VAL A 354 -17.25 14.20 0.97
C VAL A 354 -16.55 12.87 1.23
N LEU A 355 -15.74 12.83 2.28
CA LEU A 355 -15.07 11.64 2.76
C LEU A 355 -15.77 11.15 4.03
N LEU A 356 -16.23 9.90 4.01
CA LEU A 356 -16.74 9.18 5.17
C LEU A 356 -15.70 8.13 5.55
N LYS A 357 -15.24 8.13 6.80
CA LYS A 357 -14.37 7.11 7.37
C LYS A 357 -15.12 6.41 8.49
N SER A 358 -15.27 5.08 8.39
CA SER A 358 -15.90 4.29 9.43
C SER A 358 -14.88 3.54 10.28
N ASP A 359 -15.20 3.37 11.56
CA ASP A 359 -14.36 2.69 12.56
C ASP A 359 -14.12 1.21 12.21
N ILE A 360 -14.98 0.61 11.38
CA ILE A 360 -14.85 -0.79 10.91
C ILE A 360 -13.95 -0.94 9.66
N GLY A 361 -13.18 0.08 9.32
CA GLY A 361 -12.24 0.04 8.18
C GLY A 361 -12.89 0.16 6.80
N VAL A 362 -14.04 0.86 6.72
CA VAL A 362 -14.72 1.17 5.45
C VAL A 362 -14.69 2.67 5.22
N GLN A 363 -14.27 3.11 4.03
CA GLN A 363 -14.25 4.51 3.64
C GLN A 363 -15.04 4.73 2.35
N MET A 364 -15.71 5.87 2.24
CA MET A 364 -16.45 6.27 1.05
C MET A 364 -16.12 7.71 0.67
N LEU A 365 -15.66 7.92 -0.57
CA LEU A 365 -15.40 9.22 -1.15
C LEU A 365 -16.44 9.53 -2.23
N TRP A 366 -17.20 10.60 -2.04
CA TRP A 366 -18.35 10.96 -2.89
C TRP A 366 -18.25 12.39 -3.39
N ASP A 367 -18.28 12.59 -4.71
CA ASP A 367 -18.14 13.92 -5.32
C ASP A 367 -19.46 14.72 -5.38
N GLY A 368 -20.60 14.08 -5.14
CA GLY A 368 -21.91 14.72 -5.25
C GLY A 368 -22.51 14.75 -6.66
N ASP A 369 -21.84 14.22 -7.68
CA ASP A 369 -22.31 14.23 -9.08
C ASP A 369 -22.14 12.90 -9.83
N GLY A 370 -21.66 11.84 -9.18
CA GLY A 370 -21.76 10.47 -9.70
C GLY A 370 -20.51 9.62 -9.51
N PHE A 371 -19.40 10.22 -9.09
CA PHE A 371 -18.22 9.47 -8.68
C PHE A 371 -18.36 8.99 -7.24
N LEU A 372 -18.15 7.69 -7.04
CA LEU A 372 -18.03 7.04 -5.75
C LEU A 372 -16.76 6.17 -5.75
N GLU A 373 -15.96 6.32 -4.71
CA GLU A 373 -14.88 5.38 -4.39
C GLU A 373 -15.17 4.77 -3.01
N VAL A 374 -15.03 3.45 -2.93
CA VAL A 374 -15.19 2.66 -1.70
C VAL A 374 -13.87 1.99 -1.41
N THR A 375 -13.29 2.30 -0.26
CA THR A 375 -12.07 1.64 0.24
C THR A 375 -12.44 0.74 1.42
N VAL A 376 -11.97 -0.49 1.41
CA VAL A 376 -12.22 -1.48 2.46
C VAL A 376 -10.90 -2.03 2.98
N SER A 377 -10.79 -2.17 4.29
CA SER A 377 -9.64 -2.81 4.93
C SER A 377 -9.37 -4.19 4.32
N SER A 378 -8.08 -4.53 4.17
CA SER A 378 -7.66 -5.88 3.77
C SER A 378 -8.24 -7.02 4.62
N SER A 379 -8.69 -6.73 5.85
CA SER A 379 -9.43 -7.67 6.70
C SER A 379 -10.73 -8.23 6.07
N TYR A 380 -11.28 -7.58 5.04
CA TYR A 380 -12.47 -8.03 4.30
C TYR A 380 -12.16 -8.91 3.07
N LYS A 381 -10.90 -9.19 2.78
CA LYS A 381 -10.49 -10.03 1.63
C LYS A 381 -11.21 -11.37 1.63
N GLY A 382 -11.88 -11.71 0.53
CA GLY A 382 -12.67 -12.92 0.33
C GLY A 382 -14.01 -12.98 1.09
N LYS A 383 -14.43 -11.90 1.76
CA LYS A 383 -15.68 -11.84 2.55
C LYS A 383 -16.78 -11.02 1.90
N LEU A 384 -16.45 -10.28 0.84
CA LEU A 384 -17.36 -9.33 0.21
C LEU A 384 -18.18 -9.98 -0.91
N CYS A 385 -19.30 -9.36 -1.22
CA CYS A 385 -20.04 -9.63 -2.45
C CYS A 385 -20.83 -8.41 -2.93
N GLY A 386 -21.18 -8.37 -4.21
CA GLY A 386 -21.92 -7.28 -4.84
C GLY A 386 -21.39 -6.94 -6.21
N LEU A 387 -21.76 -5.77 -6.71
CA LEU A 387 -21.24 -5.23 -7.98
C LEU A 387 -19.72 -4.97 -7.95
N CYS A 388 -19.12 -4.74 -6.78
CA CYS A 388 -17.67 -4.56 -6.64
C CYS A 388 -16.86 -5.87 -6.56
N GLY A 389 -17.48 -7.04 -6.78
CA GLY A 389 -16.80 -8.32 -6.71
C GLY A 389 -16.70 -8.89 -5.30
N ASN A 390 -15.77 -9.83 -5.12
CA ASN A 390 -15.59 -10.58 -3.86
C ASN A 390 -14.28 -10.23 -3.11
N PHE A 391 -13.41 -9.42 -3.72
CA PHE A 391 -12.15 -8.94 -3.16
C PHE A 391 -11.22 -10.09 -2.76
N ASN A 392 -10.85 -10.95 -3.71
CA ASN A 392 -10.01 -12.13 -3.48
C ASN A 392 -8.71 -12.12 -4.31
N SER A 393 -8.36 -10.97 -4.90
CA SER A 393 -7.26 -10.77 -5.85
C SER A 393 -7.47 -11.44 -7.22
N VAL A 394 -8.69 -11.89 -7.57
CA VAL A 394 -8.98 -12.65 -8.80
C VAL A 394 -10.06 -11.98 -9.65
N ALA A 395 -9.67 -10.96 -10.43
CA ALA A 395 -10.58 -10.19 -11.29
C ALA A 395 -11.52 -11.05 -12.16
N ARG A 396 -11.05 -12.20 -12.68
CA ARG A 396 -11.84 -13.05 -13.59
C ARG A 396 -13.14 -13.57 -12.97
N ASP A 397 -13.23 -13.68 -11.64
CA ASP A 397 -14.38 -14.24 -10.94
C ASP A 397 -15.30 -13.19 -10.27
N ASP A 398 -15.04 -11.90 -10.50
CA ASP A 398 -15.81 -10.79 -9.92
C ASP A 398 -17.26 -10.71 -10.41
N MET A 399 -17.61 -11.36 -11.52
CA MET A 399 -18.97 -11.35 -12.09
C MET A 399 -19.83 -12.49 -11.53
N ARG A 400 -19.70 -12.76 -10.23
CA ARG A 400 -20.56 -13.69 -9.49
C ARG A 400 -21.88 -13.03 -9.13
N THR A 401 -22.95 -13.67 -9.57
CA THR A 401 -24.33 -13.30 -9.22
C THR A 401 -24.63 -13.50 -7.74
N ARG A 402 -25.78 -12.98 -7.30
CA ARG A 402 -26.26 -13.15 -5.92
C ARG A 402 -26.42 -14.63 -5.51
N ASP A 403 -26.76 -15.51 -6.45
CA ASP A 403 -26.85 -16.97 -6.27
C ASP A 403 -25.50 -17.70 -6.43
N GLY A 404 -24.40 -16.97 -6.58
CA GLY A 404 -23.03 -17.52 -6.61
C GLY A 404 -22.55 -17.96 -7.99
N ARG A 405 -23.40 -17.89 -9.03
CA ARG A 405 -23.04 -18.28 -10.40
C ARG A 405 -22.15 -17.24 -11.07
N LEU A 406 -21.05 -17.67 -11.68
CA LEU A 406 -20.17 -16.82 -12.47
C LEU A 406 -20.78 -16.60 -13.87
N LEU A 407 -20.86 -15.34 -14.30
CA LEU A 407 -21.36 -14.96 -15.61
C LEU A 407 -20.34 -14.14 -16.40
N ASN A 408 -20.42 -14.22 -17.73
CA ASN A 408 -19.69 -13.34 -18.65
C ASN A 408 -20.56 -12.19 -19.18
N ASP A 409 -21.88 -12.27 -19.03
CA ASP A 409 -22.81 -11.23 -19.47
C ASP A 409 -23.03 -10.17 -18.37
N THR A 410 -22.53 -8.96 -18.61
CA THR A 410 -22.60 -7.82 -17.69
C THR A 410 -24.02 -7.42 -17.32
N TRP A 411 -24.95 -7.53 -18.27
CA TRP A 411 -26.34 -7.14 -18.04
C TRP A 411 -27.05 -8.11 -17.09
N LYS A 412 -26.88 -9.42 -17.31
CA LYS A 412 -27.41 -10.46 -16.42
C LYS A 412 -26.77 -10.37 -15.02
N PHE A 413 -25.45 -10.22 -14.96
CA PHE A 413 -24.72 -10.04 -13.71
C PHE A 413 -25.23 -8.82 -12.91
N GLY A 414 -25.22 -7.62 -13.51
CA GLY A 414 -25.65 -6.41 -12.82
C GLY A 414 -27.12 -6.47 -12.37
N SER A 415 -27.97 -7.06 -13.19
CA SER A 415 -29.40 -7.26 -12.88
C SER A 415 -29.64 -8.19 -11.68
N SER A 416 -28.73 -9.14 -11.41
CA SER A 416 -28.85 -10.05 -10.26
C SER A 416 -28.67 -9.36 -8.90
N TRP A 417 -28.00 -8.20 -8.89
CA TRP A 417 -27.70 -7.42 -7.69
C TRP A 417 -28.73 -6.34 -7.34
N ARG A 418 -29.88 -6.32 -8.05
CA ARG A 418 -31.01 -5.42 -7.73
C ARG A 418 -31.53 -5.64 -6.30
N VAL A 419 -32.02 -4.57 -5.69
CA VAL A 419 -32.66 -4.58 -4.37
C VAL A 419 -33.86 -3.64 -4.33
N GLY A 420 -34.84 -3.92 -3.47
CA GLY A 420 -36.03 -3.05 -3.29
C GLY A 420 -37.17 -3.28 -4.30
N GLY A 421 -37.12 -4.36 -5.08
CA GLY A 421 -38.18 -4.76 -6.00
C GLY A 421 -38.37 -3.80 -7.19
N HIS A 422 -39.45 -4.00 -7.95
CA HIS A 422 -39.75 -3.21 -9.16
C HIS A 422 -39.90 -1.71 -8.87
N ARG A 423 -40.45 -1.36 -7.70
CA ARG A 423 -40.65 0.04 -7.28
C ARG A 423 -39.36 0.81 -7.02
N ALA A 424 -38.22 0.10 -6.87
CA ALA A 424 -36.91 0.74 -6.73
C ALA A 424 -36.24 1.06 -8.08
N CYS A 425 -36.93 0.83 -9.20
CA CYS A 425 -36.48 1.14 -10.56
C CYS A 425 -37.19 2.37 -11.10
N THR A 426 -36.44 3.25 -11.78
CA THR A 426 -37.00 4.46 -12.41
C THR A 426 -37.51 4.22 -13.85
N ARG A 427 -37.07 3.12 -14.50
CA ARG A 427 -37.50 2.75 -15.87
C ARG A 427 -37.53 1.23 -16.04
N ARG A 428 -38.22 0.76 -17.08
CA ARG A 428 -38.14 -0.65 -17.52
C ARG A 428 -36.68 -0.99 -17.82
N GLN A 429 -36.19 -2.10 -17.29
CA GLN A 429 -34.80 -2.48 -17.49
C GLN A 429 -34.63 -3.07 -18.89
N GLU A 430 -33.90 -2.34 -19.74
CA GLU A 430 -33.56 -2.76 -21.11
C GLU A 430 -32.06 -2.71 -21.29
N ARG A 431 -31.52 -3.71 -22.00
CA ARG A 431 -30.09 -3.78 -22.29
C ARG A 431 -29.70 -2.53 -23.09
N PRO A 432 -28.77 -1.72 -22.58
CA PRO A 432 -28.36 -0.52 -23.29
C PRO A 432 -27.67 -0.90 -24.59
N TYR A 433 -27.88 -0.08 -25.61
CA TYR A 433 -27.18 -0.24 -26.86
C TYR A 433 -25.70 0.14 -26.66
N GLY A 434 -24.79 -0.74 -27.07
CA GLY A 434 -23.35 -0.45 -27.04
C GLY A 434 -22.97 0.67 -28.01
N ILE A 435 -21.69 1.04 -28.00
CA ILE A 435 -21.14 2.09 -28.89
C ILE A 435 -21.41 1.83 -30.38
N SER A 436 -21.66 0.57 -30.77
CA SER A 436 -21.99 0.16 -32.13
C SER A 436 -23.23 0.83 -32.72
N ARG A 437 -24.15 1.36 -31.89
CA ARG A 437 -25.31 2.15 -32.35
C ARG A 437 -25.10 3.67 -32.22
N CYS A 438 -23.88 4.11 -31.87
CA CYS A 438 -23.54 5.52 -31.96
C CYS A 438 -23.61 5.97 -33.41
N ARG A 439 -24.48 6.94 -33.73
CA ARG A 439 -24.58 7.46 -35.10
C ARG A 439 -23.18 7.88 -35.58
N GLN A 440 -22.77 7.40 -36.75
CA GLN A 440 -21.42 7.63 -37.27
C GLN A 440 -21.05 9.13 -37.31
N SER A 441 -22.02 10.00 -37.62
CA SER A 441 -21.83 11.46 -37.61
C SER A 441 -21.58 12.06 -36.22
N LYS A 442 -22.00 11.39 -35.14
CA LYS A 442 -21.69 11.76 -33.74
C LYS A 442 -20.35 11.18 -33.30
N LEU A 443 -19.98 10.01 -33.81
CA LEU A 443 -18.78 9.27 -33.39
C LEU A 443 -17.48 10.07 -33.58
N THR A 444 -17.35 10.83 -34.67
CA THR A 444 -16.18 11.70 -34.89
C THR A 444 -16.03 12.76 -33.80
N LYS A 445 -17.15 13.37 -33.36
CA LYS A 445 -17.15 14.36 -32.27
C LYS A 445 -16.79 13.69 -30.93
N VAL A 446 -17.35 12.51 -30.68
CA VAL A 446 -17.08 11.69 -29.48
C VAL A 446 -15.60 11.33 -29.38
N ARG A 447 -15.00 10.78 -30.45
CA ARG A 447 -13.57 10.47 -30.52
C ARG A 447 -12.72 11.71 -30.25
N ARG A 448 -13.13 12.87 -30.77
CA ARG A 448 -12.43 14.13 -30.52
C ARG A 448 -12.48 14.53 -29.04
N LEU A 449 -13.60 14.37 -28.33
CA LEU A 449 -13.71 14.62 -26.88
C LEU A 449 -12.80 13.68 -26.06
N CYS A 450 -12.68 12.42 -26.46
CA CYS A 450 -11.91 11.40 -25.76
C CYS A 450 -10.42 11.32 -26.18
N ARG A 451 -9.97 12.20 -27.08
CA ARG A 451 -8.60 12.15 -27.61
C ARG A 451 -7.50 12.47 -26.59
N ALA A 452 -7.81 13.10 -25.46
CA ALA A 452 -6.79 13.47 -24.48
C ALA A 452 -6.23 12.24 -23.75
N PHE A 453 -6.92 11.09 -23.80
CA PHE A 453 -6.32 9.80 -23.40
C PHE A 453 -5.19 9.34 -24.33
N ASP A 454 -5.19 9.79 -25.59
CA ASP A 454 -4.14 9.48 -26.57
C ASP A 454 -3.03 10.53 -26.61
N ARG A 455 -3.29 11.73 -26.06
CA ARG A 455 -2.29 12.81 -25.99
C ARG A 455 -1.48 12.65 -24.73
N HIS A 456 -0.25 12.16 -24.88
CA HIS A 456 0.63 11.89 -23.77
C HIS A 456 0.87 13.12 -22.89
N ASP A 457 1.04 14.34 -23.41
CA ASP A 457 1.50 15.48 -22.59
C ASP A 457 0.68 15.75 -21.30
N ALA A 458 -0.66 15.61 -21.34
CA ALA A 458 -1.50 15.86 -20.16
C ALA A 458 -1.48 14.72 -19.13
N PHE A 459 -1.15 13.50 -19.57
CA PHE A 459 -1.22 12.27 -18.78
C PHE A 459 0.06 11.43 -18.86
N SER A 460 1.19 11.99 -19.29
CA SER A 460 2.38 11.22 -19.72
C SER A 460 2.94 10.40 -18.58
N ALA A 461 3.20 11.05 -17.45
CA ALA A 461 3.65 10.43 -16.21
C ALA A 461 2.68 9.34 -15.71
N CYS A 462 1.37 9.55 -15.90
CA CYS A 462 0.36 8.59 -15.47
C CYS A 462 0.24 7.40 -16.43
N SER A 463 0.24 7.63 -17.75
CA SER A 463 0.08 6.59 -18.76
C SER A 463 1.21 5.55 -18.74
N ALA A 464 2.38 5.91 -18.20
CA ALA A 464 3.47 4.97 -17.94
C ALA A 464 3.20 4.00 -16.77
N LYS A 465 2.28 4.34 -15.87
CA LYS A 465 1.95 3.56 -14.66
C LYS A 465 0.54 2.98 -14.67
N VAL A 466 -0.41 3.61 -15.36
CA VAL A 466 -1.83 3.26 -15.39
C VAL A 466 -2.29 3.19 -16.83
N ASN A 467 -2.88 2.06 -17.22
CA ASN A 467 -3.41 1.89 -18.57
C ASN A 467 -4.72 2.70 -18.76
N PRO A 468 -4.79 3.67 -19.69
CA PRO A 468 -5.98 4.50 -19.90
C PRO A 468 -7.13 3.79 -20.64
N HIS A 469 -6.91 2.60 -21.20
CA HIS A 469 -7.81 1.96 -22.15
C HIS A 469 -9.27 1.88 -21.67
N ASN A 470 -9.51 1.33 -20.46
CA ASN A 470 -10.86 1.17 -19.94
C ASN A 470 -11.55 2.52 -19.64
N TYR A 471 -10.78 3.55 -19.26
CA TYR A 471 -11.30 4.90 -19.04
C TYR A 471 -11.62 5.59 -20.37
N LYS A 472 -10.83 5.34 -21.43
CA LYS A 472 -11.13 5.79 -22.79
C LYS A 472 -12.42 5.16 -23.32
N GLU A 473 -12.60 3.85 -23.14
CA GLU A 473 -13.84 3.17 -23.55
C GLU A 473 -15.07 3.72 -22.80
N ALA A 474 -14.95 3.94 -21.49
CA ALA A 474 -15.96 4.63 -20.70
C ALA A 474 -16.28 6.03 -21.25
N CYS A 475 -15.25 6.83 -21.55
CA CYS A 475 -15.41 8.16 -22.14
C CYS A 475 -16.22 8.13 -23.45
N LEU A 476 -15.92 7.16 -24.33
CA LEU A 476 -16.60 7.03 -25.61
C LEU A 476 -18.08 6.66 -25.45
N LEU A 477 -18.39 5.76 -24.51
CA LEU A 477 -19.77 5.39 -24.15
C LEU A 477 -20.54 6.59 -23.59
N ASP A 478 -19.99 7.24 -22.56
CA ASP A 478 -20.56 8.43 -21.91
C ASP A 478 -20.85 9.54 -22.93
N ALA A 479 -19.86 9.86 -23.77
CA ALA A 479 -19.97 10.92 -24.78
C ALA A 479 -21.02 10.59 -25.86
N CYS A 480 -21.16 9.32 -26.23
CA CYS A 480 -22.13 8.91 -27.23
C CYS A 480 -23.58 9.00 -26.69
N SER A 481 -23.82 8.58 -25.46
CA SER A 481 -25.12 8.65 -24.80
C SER A 481 -25.48 10.06 -24.31
N CYS A 482 -24.51 10.98 -24.32
CA CYS A 482 -24.65 12.32 -23.78
C CYS A 482 -25.66 13.18 -24.55
N THR A 483 -26.61 13.76 -23.81
CA THR A 483 -27.49 14.86 -24.25
C THR A 483 -26.93 16.24 -23.86
N GLY A 484 -26.00 16.30 -22.92
CA GLY A 484 -25.29 17.51 -22.50
C GLY A 484 -23.94 17.71 -23.22
N VAL A 485 -23.08 18.56 -22.65
CA VAL A 485 -21.80 18.97 -23.26
C VAL A 485 -20.54 18.40 -22.57
N ARG A 486 -20.67 17.70 -21.43
CA ARG A 486 -19.54 17.28 -20.59
C ARG A 486 -19.65 15.88 -19.96
N CYS A 487 -20.48 14.97 -20.51
CA CYS A 487 -20.64 13.64 -19.90
C CYS A 487 -19.32 12.85 -19.86
N HIS A 488 -18.46 13.02 -20.86
CA HIS A 488 -17.15 12.38 -20.97
C HIS A 488 -16.18 12.70 -19.83
N CYS A 489 -16.42 13.82 -19.12
CA CYS A 489 -15.53 14.29 -18.08
C CYS A 489 -15.52 13.41 -16.82
N ALA A 490 -16.54 12.58 -16.62
CA ALA A 490 -16.55 11.63 -15.51
C ALA A 490 -15.42 10.60 -15.66
N ALA A 491 -15.22 10.06 -16.86
CA ALA A 491 -14.12 9.14 -17.16
C ALA A 491 -12.74 9.76 -16.95
N TYR A 492 -12.52 11.01 -17.41
CA TYR A 492 -11.25 11.71 -17.17
C TYR A 492 -11.00 11.99 -15.69
N ARG A 493 -12.03 12.40 -14.93
CA ARG A 493 -11.91 12.59 -13.46
C ARG A 493 -11.54 11.29 -12.75
N ALA A 494 -12.15 10.18 -13.15
CA ALA A 494 -11.85 8.87 -12.58
C ALA A 494 -10.41 8.44 -12.89
N TYR A 495 -9.94 8.66 -14.12
CA TYR A 495 -8.56 8.37 -14.50
C TYR A 495 -7.57 9.27 -13.74
N ALA A 496 -7.83 10.57 -13.64
CA ALA A 496 -6.97 11.49 -12.89
C ALA A 496 -6.85 11.09 -11.41
N ARG A 497 -7.93 10.64 -10.77
CA ARG A 497 -7.89 10.11 -9.39
C ARG A 497 -7.02 8.86 -9.27
N GLU A 498 -7.07 7.98 -10.27
CA GLU A 498 -6.20 6.80 -10.33
C GLU A 498 -4.72 7.20 -10.46
N CYS A 499 -4.43 8.19 -11.29
CA CYS A 499 -3.10 8.75 -11.49
C CYS A 499 -2.51 9.34 -10.19
N SER A 500 -3.28 10.16 -9.48
CA SER A 500 -2.87 10.72 -8.19
C SER A 500 -2.53 9.63 -7.18
N ARG A 501 -3.29 8.51 -7.18
CA ARG A 501 -3.06 7.38 -6.27
C ARG A 501 -1.71 6.70 -6.45
N VAL A 502 -1.19 6.67 -7.69
CA VAL A 502 0.14 6.10 -8.00
C VAL A 502 1.25 7.16 -8.02
N GLY A 503 0.97 8.35 -7.48
CA GLY A 503 1.90 9.48 -7.41
C GLY A 503 2.30 10.02 -8.78
N ALA A 504 1.37 10.03 -9.75
CA ALA A 504 1.61 10.53 -11.11
C ALA A 504 0.59 11.61 -11.47
N GLU A 505 0.67 12.77 -10.82
CA GLU A 505 -0.31 13.86 -10.97
C GLU A 505 -0.42 14.39 -12.42
N PRO A 506 -1.60 14.31 -13.05
CA PRO A 506 -1.79 14.81 -14.41
C PRO A 506 -1.80 16.34 -14.47
N GLN A 507 -1.25 16.92 -15.55
CA GLN A 507 -1.10 18.37 -15.71
C GLN A 507 -2.03 18.94 -16.76
N ASN A 508 -2.71 20.06 -16.46
CA ASN A 508 -3.59 20.81 -17.38
C ASN A 508 -4.67 19.99 -18.11
N TRP A 509 -4.98 18.79 -17.61
CA TRP A 509 -5.84 17.83 -18.29
C TRP A 509 -7.30 18.28 -18.38
N LEU A 510 -7.77 19.07 -17.40
CA LEU A 510 -9.14 19.61 -17.39
C LEU A 510 -9.43 20.47 -18.64
N ARG A 511 -8.47 21.32 -19.03
CA ARG A 511 -8.55 22.13 -20.23
C ARG A 511 -8.32 21.30 -21.49
N ALA A 512 -7.33 20.40 -21.48
CA ALA A 512 -7.04 19.52 -22.61
C ALA A 512 -8.22 18.61 -23.00
N ALA A 513 -9.02 18.20 -22.02
CA ALA A 513 -10.21 17.36 -22.18
C ALA A 513 -11.53 18.15 -22.32
N TRP A 514 -11.50 19.49 -22.37
CA TRP A 514 -12.70 20.37 -22.38
C TRP A 514 -13.66 20.13 -21.20
N CYS A 515 -13.12 19.76 -20.05
CA CYS A 515 -13.85 19.58 -18.80
C CYS A 515 -13.94 20.86 -17.97
N GLU A 516 -13.14 21.85 -18.33
CA GLU A 516 -13.13 23.22 -17.83
C GLU A 516 -13.11 24.20 -19.01
N GLY A 517 -13.69 25.39 -18.85
CA GLY A 517 -13.80 26.41 -19.90
C GLY A 517 -14.93 26.16 -20.92
N PRO A 518 -15.07 27.00 -21.96
CA PRO A 518 -16.17 26.90 -22.91
C PRO A 518 -16.12 25.56 -23.68
N PRO A 519 -17.29 24.93 -23.96
CA PRO A 519 -17.33 23.72 -24.77
C PRO A 519 -16.80 24.01 -26.18
N PRO A 520 -16.24 22.99 -26.87
CA PRO A 520 -15.68 23.23 -28.19
C PRO A 520 -16.75 23.70 -29.19
N PRO A 521 -16.45 24.65 -30.09
CA PRO A 521 -17.44 25.27 -30.99
C PRO A 521 -18.21 24.28 -31.89
N TRP A 522 -17.61 23.14 -32.21
CA TRP A 522 -18.22 22.09 -33.04
C TRP A 522 -19.22 21.20 -32.29
N LEU A 523 -19.31 21.32 -30.96
CA LEU A 523 -20.27 20.60 -30.13
C LEU A 523 -21.66 21.26 -30.19
N ASN A 524 -21.69 22.60 -30.19
CA ASN A 524 -22.89 23.40 -30.32
C ASN A 524 -23.05 23.91 -31.77
N ARG A 525 -23.61 23.07 -32.65
CA ARG A 525 -24.30 23.58 -33.84
C ARG A 525 -25.75 23.17 -33.75
N SER A 526 -26.55 23.98 -33.06
CA SER A 526 -27.96 24.11 -33.39
C SER A 526 -28.06 24.43 -34.88
N ARG A 527 -29.02 23.81 -35.58
CA ARG A 527 -29.36 24.14 -36.96
C ARG A 527 -29.34 25.67 -37.12
N LYS A 528 -28.59 26.19 -38.10
CA LYS A 528 -28.72 27.57 -38.56
C LYS A 528 -30.20 27.79 -38.91
N GLY A 529 -30.97 28.36 -38.00
CA GLY A 529 -32.18 29.09 -38.37
C GLY A 529 -31.71 30.36 -39.05
N PHE A 530 -32.14 30.58 -40.28
CA PHE A 530 -32.04 31.90 -40.91
C PHE A 530 -32.75 32.91 -39.99
N GLY A 531 -31.99 33.80 -39.36
CA GLY A 531 -32.50 34.82 -38.47
C GLY A 531 -31.53 35.99 -38.46
N ARG A 532 -32.04 37.15 -38.85
CA ARG A 532 -31.33 38.41 -39.14
C ARG A 532 -30.28 38.79 -38.10
N SER A 533 -29.16 39.30 -38.62
CA SER A 533 -28.07 39.94 -37.89
C SER A 533 -28.58 41.18 -37.13
N THR A 534 -28.39 41.21 -35.81
CA THR A 534 -28.36 42.43 -35.01
C THR A 534 -27.02 42.51 -34.31
N LYS A 535 -26.25 43.55 -34.64
CA LYS A 535 -24.91 43.85 -34.10
C LYS A 535 -24.96 44.08 -32.57
N PRO A 536 -23.88 43.79 -31.81
CA PRO A 536 -23.83 44.03 -30.37
C PRO A 536 -23.51 45.51 -30.06
N LYS A 537 -24.17 46.06 -29.04
CA LYS A 537 -23.77 47.30 -28.35
C LYS A 537 -22.83 46.92 -27.20
N ASP A 538 -21.66 47.54 -27.19
CA ASP A 538 -20.74 47.56 -26.05
C ASP A 538 -21.37 48.29 -24.86
N GLN A 539 -21.27 47.71 -23.67
CA GLN A 539 -21.39 48.42 -22.40
C GLN A 539 -20.36 47.86 -21.40
N ASN A 540 -19.26 48.59 -21.26
CA ASN A 540 -18.46 48.63 -20.04
C ASN A 540 -19.25 49.40 -18.97
N PHE A 541 -19.28 48.90 -17.74
CA PHE A 541 -19.63 49.68 -16.56
C PHE A 541 -18.61 49.41 -15.45
N LEU A 542 -17.89 50.47 -15.09
CA LEU A 542 -17.31 50.68 -13.76
C LEU A 542 -18.05 51.89 -13.14
N ASP A 543 -18.08 51.87 -11.82
CA ASP A 543 -18.98 52.61 -10.92
C ASP A 543 -18.50 54.04 -10.59
N VAL A 544 -19.36 54.77 -9.85
CA VAL A 544 -19.15 55.96 -9.00
C VAL A 544 -19.59 57.34 -9.54
N GLY A 545 -20.58 57.96 -8.85
CA GLY A 545 -20.49 59.38 -8.43
C GLY A 545 -21.57 60.40 -8.86
N LEU A 546 -22.54 60.65 -7.97
CA LEU A 546 -23.12 61.94 -7.52
C LEU A 546 -23.36 63.13 -8.51
N LEU A 547 -24.66 63.44 -8.73
CA LEU A 547 -25.42 64.73 -8.87
C LEU A 547 -24.70 66.10 -9.12
N PRO A 548 -25.36 67.19 -9.63
CA PRO A 548 -26.63 67.33 -10.38
C PRO A 548 -26.61 68.34 -11.59
N LYS A 549 -27.71 68.30 -12.37
CA LYS A 549 -28.29 69.27 -13.36
C LYS A 549 -27.54 70.58 -13.74
N ARG A 550 -27.42 70.84 -15.06
CA ARG A 550 -27.73 72.17 -15.64
C ARG A 550 -28.06 72.16 -17.13
N ASN A 551 -28.93 73.10 -17.50
CA ASN A 551 -29.59 73.37 -18.77
C ASN A 551 -28.65 73.91 -19.88
N ASN A 552 -29.19 73.83 -21.10
CA ASN A 552 -29.14 74.80 -22.21
C ASN A 552 -28.13 74.67 -23.36
N SER A 553 -28.78 74.59 -24.55
CA SER A 553 -28.54 75.35 -25.78
C SER A 553 -27.26 75.17 -26.59
N ARG A 554 -27.47 74.54 -27.76
CA ARG A 554 -26.91 74.88 -29.09
C ARG A 554 -25.79 75.91 -29.14
N SER A 555 -24.67 75.52 -29.74
CA SER A 555 -24.21 76.08 -31.03
C SER A 555 -23.00 75.29 -31.54
N ARG A 556 -22.92 75.10 -32.86
CA ARG A 556 -21.80 74.47 -33.59
C ARG A 556 -21.11 75.60 -34.37
N PRO A 557 -19.78 75.70 -34.35
CA PRO A 557 -19.05 75.88 -35.62
C PRO A 557 -17.65 75.18 -35.57
N PRO A 558 -16.76 75.40 -36.56
CA PRO A 558 -16.57 74.64 -37.80
C PRO A 558 -15.26 73.78 -37.77
N PRO A 559 -14.92 73.01 -38.83
CA PRO A 559 -13.88 71.98 -38.73
C PRO A 559 -12.48 72.57 -38.91
N PRO A 560 -11.44 72.01 -38.27
CA PRO A 560 -10.07 72.33 -38.61
C PRO A 560 -9.56 71.49 -39.79
N ILE A 561 -8.80 72.20 -40.61
CA ILE A 561 -8.10 71.80 -41.83
C ILE A 561 -6.99 70.78 -41.51
N LEU A 562 -6.71 69.91 -42.48
CA LEU A 562 -5.71 68.84 -42.47
C LEU A 562 -4.28 69.31 -42.11
N HIS A 563 -3.60 68.48 -41.33
CA HIS A 563 -2.33 67.86 -41.73
C HIS A 563 -2.30 66.41 -41.25
#